data_AF-A0A2J8PX79-F1
#
_entry.id   AF-A0A2J8PX79-F1
#
_cell.length_a   1.000
_cell.length_b   1.000
_cell.length_c   1.000
_cell.angle_alpha   90.00
_cell.angle_beta   90.00
_cell.angle_gamma   90.00
#
_symmetry.space_group_name_H-M   'P 1'
#
loop_
_entity.id
_entity.type
_entity.pdbx_description
1 polymer ?
#
loop_
_entity_poly.entity_id
_entity_poly.type
_entity_poly.pdbx_seq_one_letter_code
_entity_poly.pdbx_strand_id
1 'polypeptide(L)'
;MAMAPSPSLVQVYTSPVAVAVWEWQDGLGTWHPYSATVCSFIEQQFVQQKGQRFGLGSLAHSIPLGQADPSLAPYIIDLPSWTQFRQDTGTMRAVRRHLFPQHSAPGRGVVWEWLSDDGSWTAYEASVCDYLEQQVARGN
;
A
#
# COMPACT_ATOMS: atom_id res chain seq x y z
N MET A 1 32.53 -4.86 -48.48
CA MET A 1 32.45 -5.20 -47.05
C MET A 1 31.23 -4.49 -46.48
N ALA A 2 30.17 -5.21 -46.12
CA ALA A 2 28.98 -4.65 -45.49
C ALA A 2 28.77 -5.40 -44.17
N MET A 3 28.83 -4.66 -43.05
CA MET A 3 28.63 -5.20 -41.71
C MET A 3 27.14 -5.46 -41.48
N ALA A 4 26.80 -6.67 -41.04
CA ALA A 4 25.44 -7.01 -40.62
C ALA A 4 25.06 -6.24 -39.34
N PRO A 5 23.78 -5.90 -39.13
CA PRO A 5 23.34 -5.24 -37.91
C PRO A 5 23.44 -6.22 -36.73
N SER A 6 24.15 -5.81 -35.69
CA SER A 6 24.23 -6.53 -34.42
C SER A 6 22.83 -6.69 -33.81
N PRO A 7 22.47 -7.86 -33.27
CA PRO A 7 21.22 -8.02 -32.54
C PRO A 7 21.31 -7.17 -31.26
N SER A 8 20.46 -6.15 -31.16
CA SER A 8 20.33 -5.34 -29.96
C SER A 8 19.93 -6.26 -28.81
N LEU A 9 20.73 -6.26 -27.74
CA LEU A 9 20.40 -6.95 -26.50
C LEU A 9 19.00 -6.52 -26.08
N VAL A 10 18.13 -7.51 -25.87
CA VAL A 10 16.79 -7.30 -25.34
C VAL A 10 16.99 -6.66 -23.97
N GLN A 11 16.82 -5.34 -23.90
CA GLN A 11 16.86 -4.61 -22.65
C GLN A 11 15.58 -5.01 -21.92
N VAL A 12 15.68 -6.08 -21.12
CA VAL A 12 14.67 -6.43 -20.13
C VAL A 12 14.66 -5.23 -19.19
N TYR A 13 13.74 -4.31 -19.43
CA TYR A 13 13.35 -3.33 -18.43
C TYR A 13 12.76 -4.16 -17.30
N THR A 14 13.61 -4.54 -16.33
CA THR A 14 13.13 -4.98 -15.03
C THR A 14 12.39 -3.77 -14.48
N SER A 15 11.08 -3.69 -14.69
CA SER A 15 10.24 -2.81 -13.90
C SER A 15 10.66 -3.05 -12.45
N PRO A 16 11.03 -2.01 -11.68
CA PRO A 16 11.41 -2.22 -10.30
C PRO A 16 10.22 -2.90 -9.63
N VAL A 17 10.40 -4.15 -9.23
CA VAL A 17 9.33 -4.90 -8.62
C VAL A 17 9.14 -4.27 -7.25
N ALA A 18 8.07 -3.48 -7.13
CA ALA A 18 7.75 -2.70 -5.95
C ALA A 18 6.51 -3.28 -5.29
N VAL A 19 6.45 -3.18 -3.97
CA VAL A 19 5.30 -3.53 -3.15
C VAL A 19 4.60 -2.25 -2.73
N ALA A 20 3.27 -2.22 -2.89
CA ALA A 20 2.45 -1.10 -2.47
C ALA A 20 1.97 -1.33 -1.04
N VAL A 21 2.27 -0.38 -0.16
CA VAL A 21 1.69 -0.28 1.17
C VAL A 21 0.68 0.87 1.15
N TRP A 22 -0.55 0.56 1.52
CA TRP A 22 -1.59 1.56 1.70
C TRP A 22 -1.61 1.97 3.17
N GLU A 23 -1.66 3.27 3.41
CA GLU A 23 -1.58 3.85 4.76
C GLU A 23 -2.69 4.89 4.95
N TRP A 24 -3.16 5.05 6.18
CA TRP A 24 -4.09 6.10 6.58
C TRP A 24 -3.46 7.00 7.63
N GLN A 25 -3.81 8.29 7.62
CA GLN A 25 -3.24 9.26 8.56
C GLN A 25 -4.14 9.43 9.78
N ASP A 26 -3.57 9.28 10.98
CA ASP A 26 -4.31 9.53 12.22
C ASP A 26 -4.52 11.03 12.50
N GLY A 27 -5.11 11.34 13.67
CA GLY A 27 -5.38 12.72 14.06
C GLY A 27 -4.13 13.50 14.47
N LEU A 28 -3.02 12.82 14.73
CA LEU A 28 -1.73 13.40 15.12
C LEU A 28 -0.79 13.57 13.92
N GLY A 29 -1.17 13.05 12.74
CA GLY A 29 -0.41 13.15 11.51
C GLY A 29 0.46 11.93 11.21
N THR A 30 0.41 10.89 12.04
CA THR A 30 1.16 9.64 11.86
C THR A 30 0.46 8.74 10.83
N TRP A 31 1.26 8.10 9.98
CA TRP A 31 0.76 7.19 8.94
C TRP A 31 0.74 5.75 9.43
N HIS A 32 -0.44 5.14 9.42
CA HIS A 32 -0.63 3.77 9.86
C HIS A 32 -0.80 2.86 8.64
N PRO A 33 0.06 1.85 8.45
CA PRO A 33 -0.14 0.87 7.40
C PRO A 33 -1.40 0.06 7.67
N TYR A 34 -2.20 -0.14 6.63
CA TYR A 34 -3.20 -1.20 6.67
C TYR A 34 -2.50 -2.56 6.71
N SER A 35 -3.19 -3.58 7.21
CA SER A 35 -2.69 -4.95 7.18
C SER A 35 -2.37 -5.40 5.74
N ALA A 36 -1.49 -6.39 5.59
CA ALA A 36 -1.07 -6.88 4.26
C ALA A 36 -2.27 -7.32 3.39
N THR A 37 -3.25 -7.98 4.00
CA THR A 37 -4.51 -8.41 3.33
C THR A 37 -5.29 -7.21 2.81
N VAL A 38 -5.47 -6.18 3.66
CA VAL A 38 -6.21 -4.97 3.29
C VAL A 38 -5.44 -4.18 2.23
N CYS A 39 -4.11 -4.04 2.34
CA CYS A 39 -3.27 -3.44 1.31
C CYS A 39 -3.43 -4.14 -0.04
N SER A 40 -3.37 -5.48 -0.07
CA SER A 40 -3.54 -6.26 -1.30
C SER A 40 -4.92 -6.04 -1.92
N PHE A 41 -5.97 -6.04 -1.10
CA PHE A 41 -7.33 -5.77 -1.55
C PHE A 41 -7.49 -4.37 -2.15
N ILE A 42 -7.03 -3.33 -1.45
CA ILE A 42 -7.09 -1.94 -1.93
C ILE A 42 -6.33 -1.82 -3.25
N GLU A 43 -5.13 -2.40 -3.34
CA GLU A 43 -4.31 -2.35 -4.55
C GLU A 43 -5.00 -3.04 -5.74
N GLN A 44 -5.61 -4.20 -5.53
CA GLN A 44 -6.36 -4.91 -6.57
C GLN A 44 -7.53 -4.07 -7.09
N GLN A 45 -8.33 -3.48 -6.20
CA GLN A 45 -9.43 -2.60 -6.58
C GLN A 45 -8.93 -1.36 -7.33
N PHE A 46 -7.87 -0.73 -6.83
CA PHE A 46 -7.25 0.44 -7.45
C PHE A 46 -6.72 0.16 -8.87
N VAL A 47 -6.04 -0.97 -9.08
CA VAL A 47 -5.52 -1.38 -10.39
C VAL A 47 -6.66 -1.73 -11.36
N GLN A 48 -7.69 -2.44 -10.88
CA GLN A 48 -8.86 -2.76 -11.70
C GLN A 48 -9.58 -1.49 -12.18
N GLN A 49 -9.74 -0.50 -11.31
CA GLN A 49 -10.34 0.78 -11.67
C GLN A 49 -9.46 1.61 -12.63
N LYS A 50 -8.12 1.56 -12.49
CA LYS A 50 -7.20 2.21 -13.43
C LYS A 50 -7.10 1.52 -14.80
N GLY A 51 -7.26 0.21 -14.85
CA GLY A 51 -7.24 -0.59 -16.08
C GLY A 51 -8.52 -0.47 -16.93
N GLN A 52 -9.63 -0.10 -16.30
CA GLN A 52 -10.92 0.16 -16.96
C GLN A 52 -10.94 1.55 -17.61
N ARG A 53 -10.20 1.71 -18.72
CA ARG A 53 -10.39 2.84 -19.63
C ARG A 53 -11.55 2.51 -20.59
N PHE A 54 -12.64 3.28 -20.51
CA PHE A 54 -13.67 3.43 -21.55
C PHE A 54 -14.57 2.22 -21.89
N GLY A 55 -15.27 1.67 -20.90
CA GLY A 55 -16.45 0.83 -21.12
C GLY A 55 -17.50 1.11 -20.04
N LEU A 56 -18.76 1.27 -20.43
CA LEU A 56 -19.87 1.58 -19.52
C LEU A 56 -19.81 0.78 -18.20
N GLY A 57 -19.67 1.47 -17.06
CA GLY A 57 -20.29 0.99 -15.81
C GLY A 57 -19.46 0.81 -14.54
N SER A 58 -18.18 1.20 -14.42
CA SER A 58 -17.54 1.17 -13.09
C SER A 58 -17.69 2.52 -12.37
N LEU A 59 -18.79 2.67 -11.64
CA LEU A 59 -19.15 3.86 -10.85
C LEU A 59 -18.61 3.84 -9.41
N ALA A 60 -17.88 2.80 -9.01
CA ALA A 60 -17.33 2.74 -7.66
C ALA A 60 -15.92 3.33 -7.65
N HIS A 61 -15.82 4.65 -7.51
CA HIS A 61 -14.58 5.34 -7.15
C HIS A 61 -14.16 5.11 -5.68
N SER A 62 -14.87 4.23 -5.00
CA SER A 62 -14.74 3.94 -3.59
C SER A 62 -14.42 2.47 -3.34
N ILE A 63 -13.70 2.20 -2.26
CA ILE A 63 -13.29 0.86 -1.83
C ILE A 63 -13.82 0.62 -0.41
N PRO A 64 -14.83 -0.26 -0.24
CA PRO A 64 -15.33 -0.62 1.09
C PRO A 64 -14.36 -1.59 1.78
N LEU A 65 -13.74 -1.16 2.89
CA LEU A 65 -12.70 -1.95 3.57
C LEU A 65 -13.25 -3.18 4.28
N GLY A 66 -14.54 -3.16 4.64
CA GLY A 66 -15.26 -4.29 5.21
C GLY A 66 -15.20 -5.60 4.42
N GLN A 67 -14.96 -5.53 3.11
CA GLN A 67 -14.83 -6.71 2.26
C GLN A 67 -13.51 -7.46 2.47
N ALA A 68 -12.46 -6.76 2.89
CA ALA A 68 -11.16 -7.35 3.22
C ALA A 68 -11.07 -7.74 4.70
N ASP A 69 -11.66 -6.94 5.58
CA ASP A 69 -11.65 -7.13 7.02
C ASP A 69 -12.96 -6.63 7.63
N PRO A 70 -13.79 -7.50 8.23
CA PRO A 70 -15.06 -7.11 8.85
C PRO A 70 -14.94 -6.04 9.94
N SER A 71 -13.79 -5.93 10.62
CA SER A 71 -13.56 -4.86 11.61
C SER A 71 -13.51 -3.47 10.98
N LEU A 72 -13.20 -3.41 9.67
CA LEU A 72 -13.18 -2.19 8.87
C LEU A 72 -14.48 -1.95 8.11
N ALA A 73 -15.57 -2.68 8.43
CA ALA A 73 -16.89 -2.50 7.84
C ALA A 73 -17.39 -1.04 7.76
N PRO A 74 -17.20 -0.16 8.76
CA PRO A 74 -17.69 1.22 8.67
C PRO A 74 -16.79 2.14 7.81
N TYR A 75 -15.70 1.65 7.24
CA TYR A 75 -14.72 2.46 6.52
C TYR A 75 -14.78 2.24 5.01
N ILE A 76 -14.77 3.36 4.28
CA ILE A 76 -14.71 3.39 2.82
C ILE A 76 -13.57 4.31 2.41
N ILE A 77 -12.70 3.88 1.49
CA ILE A 77 -11.74 4.77 0.84
C ILE A 77 -12.39 5.40 -0.38
N ASP A 78 -12.40 6.72 -0.47
CA ASP A 78 -12.73 7.48 -1.67
C ASP A 78 -11.43 7.83 -2.42
N LEU A 79 -11.23 7.19 -3.57
CA LEU A 79 -9.97 7.30 -4.33
C LEU A 79 -9.75 8.68 -5.00
N PRO A 80 -10.77 9.38 -5.53
CA PRO A 80 -10.59 10.72 -6.09
C PRO A 80 -10.06 11.72 -5.08
N SER A 81 -10.57 11.67 -3.84
CA SER A 81 -10.12 12.55 -2.77
C SER A 81 -8.91 12.03 -2.00
N TRP A 82 -8.52 10.76 -2.18
CA TRP A 82 -7.49 10.09 -1.38
C TRP A 82 -7.80 10.15 0.11
N THR A 83 -9.06 9.88 0.47
CA THR A 83 -9.50 9.90 1.87
C THR A 83 -10.20 8.60 2.27
N GLN A 84 -10.02 8.21 3.52
CA GLN A 84 -10.84 7.22 4.20
C GLN A 84 -11.96 7.98 4.91
N PHE A 85 -13.21 7.61 4.61
CA PHE A 85 -14.40 8.10 5.27
C PHE A 85 -14.97 7.00 6.17
N ARG A 86 -15.19 7.34 7.44
CA ARG A 86 -15.88 6.48 8.39
C ARG A 86 -17.36 6.84 8.42
N GLN A 87 -18.23 5.90 8.06
CA GLN A 87 -19.64 6.18 7.73
C GLN A 87 -20.52 6.53 8.94
N ASP A 88 -20.20 6.03 10.13
CA ASP A 88 -20.96 6.24 11.36
C ASP A 88 -20.65 7.59 12.03
N THR A 89 -19.38 7.99 12.06
CA THR A 89 -18.91 9.22 12.71
C THR A 89 -18.70 10.39 11.75
N GLY A 90 -18.64 10.12 10.44
CA GLY A 90 -18.28 11.11 9.42
C GLY A 90 -16.80 11.50 9.44
N THR A 91 -15.96 10.82 10.22
CA THR A 91 -14.52 11.15 10.33
C THR A 91 -13.82 10.87 9.00
N MET A 92 -13.05 11.85 8.54
CA MET A 92 -12.22 11.73 7.34
C MET A 92 -10.75 11.66 7.71
N ARG A 93 -10.02 10.76 7.07
CA ARG A 93 -8.57 10.58 7.23
C ARG A 93 -7.90 10.56 5.87
N ALA A 94 -6.73 11.15 5.73
CA ALA A 94 -5.97 11.06 4.49
C ALA A 94 -5.51 9.62 4.26
N VAL A 95 -5.44 9.20 3.00
CA VAL A 95 -4.93 7.89 2.58
C VAL A 95 -3.82 8.11 1.57
N ARG A 96 -2.77 7.28 1.62
CA ARG A 96 -1.71 7.28 0.62
C ARG A 96 -1.37 5.86 0.17
N ARG A 97 -0.85 5.79 -1.05
CA ARG A 97 -0.22 4.60 -1.62
C ARG A 97 1.29 4.82 -1.67
N HIS A 98 2.03 4.09 -0.85
CA HIS A 98 3.48 4.21 -0.73
C HIS A 98 4.16 2.98 -1.35
N LEU A 99 5.10 3.20 -2.26
CA LEU A 99 5.81 2.13 -2.94
C LEU A 99 7.16 1.85 -2.28
N PHE A 100 7.40 0.58 -1.97
CA PHE A 100 8.66 0.10 -1.42
C PHE A 100 9.34 -0.91 -2.35
N PRO A 101 10.68 -1.00 -2.38
CA PRO A 101 11.37 -2.07 -3.11
C PRO A 101 10.99 -3.46 -2.62
N GLN A 102 10.99 -4.49 -3.47
CA GLN A 102 10.72 -5.88 -3.04
C GLN A 102 11.63 -6.41 -1.92
N HIS A 103 12.84 -5.88 -1.79
CA HIS A 103 13.78 -6.29 -0.74
C HIS A 103 13.66 -5.50 0.57
N SER A 104 12.72 -4.54 0.64
CA SER A 104 12.38 -3.78 1.85
C SER A 104 11.67 -4.64 2.89
N ALA A 105 11.49 -4.14 4.11
CA ALA A 105 10.70 -4.84 5.13
C ALA A 105 9.29 -5.21 4.66
N PRO A 106 8.46 -4.28 4.12
CA PRO A 106 7.15 -4.65 3.56
C PRO A 106 7.26 -5.68 2.43
N GLY A 107 8.30 -5.57 1.59
CA GLY A 107 8.53 -6.50 0.49
C GLY A 107 8.84 -7.94 0.92
N ARG A 108 9.42 -8.09 2.12
CA ARG A 108 9.70 -9.39 2.77
C ARG A 108 8.58 -9.86 3.71
N GLY A 109 7.51 -9.07 3.86
CA GLY A 109 6.44 -9.36 4.80
C GLY A 109 6.83 -9.13 6.27
N VAL A 110 7.84 -8.30 6.53
CA VAL A 110 8.28 -7.92 7.88
C VAL A 110 7.58 -6.62 8.28
N VAL A 111 7.00 -6.61 9.48
CA VAL A 111 6.42 -5.43 10.12
C VAL A 111 7.03 -5.31 11.51
N TRP A 112 7.47 -4.11 11.87
CA TRP A 112 7.90 -3.79 13.21
C TRP A 112 6.74 -3.15 13.96
N GLU A 113 6.46 -3.67 15.15
CA GLU A 113 5.38 -3.24 16.01
C GLU A 113 5.92 -2.91 17.40
N TRP A 114 5.23 -2.04 18.13
CA TRP A 114 5.47 -1.79 19.54
C TRP A 114 4.24 -2.19 20.35
N LEU A 115 4.50 -2.69 21.57
CA LEU A 115 3.47 -3.08 22.51
C LEU A 115 3.06 -1.85 23.33
N SER A 116 1.81 -1.46 23.20
CA SER A 116 1.17 -0.40 23.97
C SER A 116 0.95 -0.81 25.43
N ASP A 117 0.80 0.18 26.30
CA ASP A 117 0.51 -0.04 27.73
C ASP A 117 -0.82 -0.79 27.96
N ASP A 118 -1.75 -0.71 27.01
CA ASP A 118 -3.04 -1.43 27.04
C ASP A 118 -2.93 -2.88 26.51
N GLY A 119 -1.73 -3.33 26.16
CA GLY A 119 -1.46 -4.66 25.63
C GLY A 119 -1.76 -4.83 24.13
N SER A 120 -2.12 -3.76 23.43
CA SER A 120 -2.29 -3.78 21.97
C SER A 120 -0.94 -3.66 21.24
N TRP A 121 -0.81 -4.35 20.12
CA TRP A 121 0.33 -4.15 19.20
C TRP A 121 -0.04 -3.09 18.17
N THR A 122 0.87 -2.13 17.99
CA THR A 122 0.73 -1.06 16.99
C THR A 122 1.92 -1.08 16.05
N ALA A 123 1.66 -1.17 14.75
CA ALA A 123 2.71 -1.09 13.74
C ALA A 123 3.35 0.31 13.70
N TYR A 124 4.67 0.35 13.50
CA TYR A 124 5.34 1.57 13.10
C TYR A 124 4.94 1.96 11.66
N GLU A 125 5.17 3.22 11.28
CA GLU A 125 5.08 3.66 9.89
C GLU A 125 5.87 2.71 8.97
N ALA A 126 5.40 2.46 7.76
CA ALA A 126 6.04 1.50 6.86
C ALA A 126 7.52 1.85 6.55
N SER A 127 7.82 3.15 6.49
CA SER A 127 9.18 3.68 6.36
C SER A 127 10.07 3.38 7.57
N VAL A 128 9.51 3.42 8.77
CA VAL A 128 10.21 3.10 10.02
C VAL A 128 10.43 1.59 10.11
N CYS A 129 9.43 0.78 9.75
CA CYS A 129 9.59 -0.68 9.62
C CYS A 129 10.76 -1.03 8.69
N ASP A 130 10.84 -0.40 7.51
CA ASP A 130 11.92 -0.62 6.56
C ASP A 130 13.28 -0.17 7.11
N TYR A 131 13.33 0.98 7.77
CA TYR A 131 14.55 1.46 8.41
C TYR A 131 15.06 0.50 9.50
N LEU A 132 14.18 0.05 10.40
CA LEU A 132 14.54 -0.86 11.49
C LEU A 132 15.06 -2.20 10.96
N GLU A 133 14.38 -2.78 9.98
CA GLU A 133 14.84 -4.02 9.33
C GLU A 133 16.22 -3.87 8.68
N GLN A 134 16.50 -2.73 8.05
CA GLN A 134 17.82 -2.46 7.50
C GLN A 134 18.91 -2.35 8.58
N GLN A 135 18.59 -1.82 9.77
CA GLN A 135 19.55 -1.76 10.88
C GLN A 135 19.83 -3.16 11.45
N VAL A 136 18.78 -3.96 11.65
CA VAL A 136 18.92 -5.35 12.12
C VAL A 136 19.74 -6.19 11.13
N ALA A 137 19.49 -6.05 9.83
CA ALA A 137 20.26 -6.75 8.80
C ALA A 137 21.75 -6.34 8.76
N ARG A 138 22.10 -5.15 9.27
CA ARG A 138 23.48 -4.66 9.39
C ARG A 138 24.15 -5.08 10.70
N GLY A 139 23.42 -5.70 11.63
CA GLY A 139 23.94 -6.16 12.91
C GLY A 139 24.10 -5.07 13.97
N ASN A 140 23.29 -4.00 13.88
CA ASN A 140 23.18 -2.97 14.92
C ASN A 140 22.00 -3.24 15.84
#